data_AF-A0A3N1J3A4-F1
#
_entry.id   AF-A0A3N1J3A4-F1
#
_cell.length_a   1.000
_cell.length_b   1.000
_cell.length_c   1.000
_cell.angle_alpha   90.00
_cell.angle_beta   90.00
_cell.angle_gamma   90.00
#
_symmetry.space_group_name_H-M   'P 1'
#
loop_
_entity.id
_entity.type
_entity.pdbx_description
1 polymer ?
#
loop_
_entity_poly.entity_id
_entity_poly.type
_entity_poly.pdbx_seq_one_letter_code
_entity_poly.pdbx_strand_id
1 'polypeptide(L)'
;MANDLTFSITRTRFDEDYSPADSSRLTTNFANLARGEHRQQNLRSALAMIDRRCNDLAVGDPSGDRYRTELDIVSVTAHFVDGSEDGEFPLLEMLDVAILDQHTGERHQGILGNNFSSYLRDYDFAVLLPSLDKSAGLPSDFGHLHGQLFQRFLESDAFRSNFDLEPVVCISVSTSQTYRQSEYVHPVLGAEYLHEHSSLTDDYFGRMGMQVRYFMPAGGKAPLAFYTRGDLVSDYSDLALIGTISTMETFQRIYRPEIYNANTAAPSTYRPSLAHTDYSTPDVSYDREERSRLAVTQGRYTEEHLVKPHRALLERWAAAGAAVPSL
;
A
#
# COMPACT_ATOMS: atom_id res chain seq x y z
N MET A 1 -7.73 6.11 -29.02
CA MET A 1 -6.68 6.05 -27.99
C MET A 1 -7.26 5.91 -26.58
N ALA A 2 -8.42 6.50 -26.25
CA ALA A 2 -9.07 6.33 -24.93
C ALA A 2 -9.90 5.02 -24.79
N ASN A 3 -9.98 4.18 -25.83
CA ASN A 3 -10.93 3.04 -25.88
C ASN A 3 -10.24 1.67 -25.79
N ASP A 4 -8.94 1.61 -25.53
CA ASP A 4 -8.18 0.34 -25.58
C ASP A 4 -8.11 -0.34 -24.20
N LEU A 5 -8.48 0.38 -23.13
CA LEU A 5 -8.43 -0.08 -21.74
C LEU A 5 -9.51 0.63 -20.89
N THR A 6 -10.30 -0.13 -20.15
CA THR A 6 -11.22 0.38 -19.12
C THR A 6 -11.01 -0.33 -17.78
N PHE A 7 -11.62 0.17 -16.71
CA PHE A 7 -11.47 -0.40 -15.37
C PHE A 7 -12.82 -0.64 -14.72
N SER A 8 -12.91 -1.67 -13.88
CA SER A 8 -14.03 -1.88 -12.96
C SER A 8 -13.52 -2.01 -11.54
N ILE A 9 -14.34 -1.57 -10.58
CA ILE A 9 -14.06 -1.65 -9.15
C ILE A 9 -15.09 -2.55 -8.48
N THR A 10 -14.63 -3.46 -7.64
CA THR A 10 -15.47 -4.20 -6.68
C THR A 10 -15.01 -3.92 -5.26
N ARG A 11 -15.94 -3.92 -4.31
CA ARG A 11 -15.66 -3.76 -2.88
C ARG A 11 -15.99 -5.03 -2.12
N THR A 12 -15.08 -5.46 -1.26
CA THR A 12 -15.28 -6.59 -0.35
C THR A 12 -14.99 -6.13 1.07
N ARG A 13 -15.90 -6.40 2.01
CA ARG A 13 -15.70 -6.02 3.41
C ARG A 13 -14.47 -6.74 3.99
N PHE A 14 -13.58 -5.98 4.62
CA PHE A 14 -12.46 -6.51 5.41
C PHE A 14 -12.79 -6.41 6.90
N ASP A 15 -13.54 -7.39 7.40
CA ASP A 15 -13.89 -7.56 8.81
C ASP A 15 -13.44 -8.93 9.35
N GLU A 16 -13.91 -9.32 10.54
CA GLU A 16 -13.58 -10.61 11.14
C GLU A 16 -14.07 -11.82 10.33
N ASP A 17 -15.06 -11.64 9.45
CA ASP A 17 -15.65 -12.70 8.65
C ASP A 17 -15.05 -12.76 7.24
N TYR A 18 -14.19 -11.81 6.88
CA TYR A 18 -13.47 -11.82 5.60
C TYR A 18 -12.69 -13.11 5.40
N SER A 19 -13.01 -13.82 4.32
CA SER A 19 -12.26 -14.97 3.84
C SER A 19 -11.96 -14.76 2.36
N PRO A 20 -10.71 -15.01 1.91
CA PRO A 20 -10.40 -15.06 0.49
C PRO A 20 -11.28 -16.10 -0.20
N ALA A 21 -11.74 -15.82 -1.43
CA ALA A 21 -12.49 -16.78 -2.22
C ALA A 21 -11.59 -17.96 -2.66
N ASP A 22 -12.15 -19.17 -2.77
CA ASP A 22 -11.42 -20.34 -3.26
C ASP A 22 -10.91 -20.16 -4.71
N SER A 23 -11.61 -19.33 -5.49
CA SER A 23 -11.24 -18.92 -6.84
C SER A 23 -10.24 -17.75 -6.86
N SER A 24 -10.10 -16.98 -5.77
CA SER A 24 -9.09 -15.92 -5.65
C SER A 24 -7.71 -16.50 -5.29
N ARG A 25 -7.26 -17.48 -6.10
CA ARG A 25 -5.94 -18.12 -6.08
C ARG A 25 -4.75 -17.13 -6.19
N LEU A 26 -5.01 -15.83 -6.12
CA LEU A 26 -4.09 -14.72 -6.29
C LEU A 26 -4.18 -13.77 -5.08
N THR A 27 -3.77 -14.31 -3.93
CA THR A 27 -2.66 -13.79 -3.12
C THR A 27 -2.43 -12.29 -2.92
N THR A 28 -3.45 -11.53 -2.52
CA THR A 28 -3.20 -10.17 -2.05
C THR A 28 -2.66 -10.13 -0.61
N ASN A 29 -2.06 -9.02 -0.21
CA ASN A 29 -1.41 -8.86 1.11
C ASN A 29 -2.34 -9.22 2.29
N PHE A 30 -3.66 -9.11 2.08
CA PHE A 30 -4.71 -9.44 3.04
C PHE A 30 -4.87 -10.94 3.29
N ALA A 31 -4.66 -11.74 2.25
CA ALA A 31 -5.06 -13.13 2.24
C ALA A 31 -4.24 -13.99 3.21
N ASN A 32 -3.00 -13.60 3.53
CA ASN A 32 -2.17 -14.35 4.48
C ASN A 32 -2.69 -14.22 5.93
N LEU A 33 -3.17 -13.03 6.32
CA LEU A 33 -3.79 -12.82 7.63
C LEU A 33 -5.16 -13.47 7.74
N ALA A 34 -5.83 -13.60 6.59
CA ALA A 34 -7.20 -14.08 6.48
C ALA A 34 -7.31 -15.57 6.09
N ARG A 35 -6.33 -16.42 6.42
CA ARG A 35 -6.33 -17.86 6.11
C ARG A 35 -6.07 -18.74 7.33
N GLY A 36 -6.41 -20.02 7.19
CA GLY A 36 -6.17 -21.05 8.19
C GLY A 36 -7.16 -21.04 9.36
N GLU A 37 -6.96 -21.96 10.31
CA GLU A 37 -7.87 -22.18 11.45
C GLU A 37 -7.95 -20.97 12.40
N HIS A 38 -6.90 -20.13 12.43
CA HIS A 38 -6.83 -18.93 13.27
C HIS A 38 -7.27 -17.64 12.56
N ARG A 39 -7.81 -17.73 11.34
CA ARG A 39 -8.25 -16.59 10.51
C ARG A 39 -9.02 -15.53 11.29
N GLN A 40 -10.16 -15.91 11.88
CA GLN A 40 -11.07 -14.97 12.52
C GLN A 40 -10.41 -14.29 13.73
N GLN A 41 -9.61 -15.03 14.49
CA GLN A 41 -8.87 -14.47 15.63
C GLN A 41 -7.80 -13.47 15.17
N ASN A 42 -7.04 -13.79 14.11
CA ASN A 42 -6.05 -12.87 13.53
C ASN A 42 -6.70 -11.56 13.08
N LEU A 43 -7.84 -11.65 12.38
CA LEU A 43 -8.57 -10.49 11.89
C LEU A 43 -9.13 -9.65 13.05
N ARG A 44 -9.73 -10.28 14.06
CA ARG A 44 -10.19 -9.58 15.29
C ARG A 44 -9.04 -8.86 15.99
N SER A 45 -7.91 -9.53 16.19
CA SER A 45 -6.73 -8.94 16.82
C SER A 45 -6.20 -7.75 16.02
N ALA A 46 -6.08 -7.87 14.69
CA ALA A 46 -5.62 -6.79 13.83
C ALA A 46 -6.59 -5.60 13.84
N LEU A 47 -7.89 -5.82 13.67
CA LEU A 47 -8.90 -4.75 13.69
C LEU A 47 -8.95 -4.05 15.05
N ALA A 48 -8.86 -4.78 16.15
CA ALA A 48 -8.80 -4.19 17.49
C ALA A 48 -7.52 -3.35 17.71
N MET A 49 -6.39 -3.75 17.12
CA MET A 49 -5.16 -2.94 17.13
C MET A 49 -5.34 -1.64 16.33
N ILE A 50 -6.02 -1.69 15.19
CA ILE A 50 -6.33 -0.51 14.37
C ILE A 50 -7.25 0.45 15.14
N ASP A 51 -8.34 -0.06 15.71
CA ASP A 51 -9.29 0.75 16.49
C ASP A 51 -8.61 1.43 17.69
N ARG A 52 -7.82 0.67 18.45
CA ARG A 52 -7.04 1.24 19.56
C ARG A 52 -6.10 2.33 19.06
N ARG A 53 -5.36 2.07 17.98
CA ARG A 53 -4.40 3.04 17.46
C ARG A 53 -5.07 4.30 16.90
N CYS A 54 -6.26 4.16 16.32
CA CYS A 54 -7.09 5.27 15.85
C CYS A 54 -7.45 6.19 17.02
N ASN A 55 -7.97 5.62 18.11
CA ASN A 55 -8.35 6.37 19.30
C ASN A 55 -7.15 6.96 20.05
N ASP A 56 -6.02 6.25 20.10
CA ASP A 56 -4.77 6.76 20.70
C ASP A 56 -4.27 8.04 20.01
N LEU A 57 -4.51 8.17 18.69
CA LEU A 57 -4.11 9.32 17.90
C LEU A 57 -5.19 10.42 17.84
N ALA A 58 -6.46 10.07 18.00
CA ALA A 58 -7.58 11.01 18.05
C ALA A 58 -7.65 11.72 19.41
N VAL A 59 -6.67 12.61 19.65
CA VAL A 59 -6.52 13.35 20.92
C VAL A 59 -7.82 14.05 21.31
N GLY A 60 -8.22 13.87 22.57
CA GLY A 60 -9.35 14.60 23.17
C GLY A 60 -10.56 13.74 23.53
N ASP A 61 -10.55 12.44 23.24
CA ASP A 61 -11.51 11.49 23.78
C ASP A 61 -10.95 10.77 25.03
N PRO A 62 -11.45 11.08 26.24
CA PRO A 62 -10.95 10.46 27.47
C PRO A 62 -11.29 8.97 27.61
N SER A 63 -12.30 8.45 26.89
CA SER A 63 -12.68 7.04 26.98
C SER A 63 -11.82 6.14 26.07
N GLY A 64 -11.25 6.70 25.00
CA GLY A 64 -10.32 5.98 24.12
C GLY A 64 -10.99 4.92 23.26
N ASP A 65 -12.30 5.02 23.06
CA ASP A 65 -13.15 4.04 22.37
C ASP A 65 -14.22 4.69 21.49
N ARG A 66 -14.12 6.00 21.18
CA ARG A 66 -15.07 6.72 20.33
C ARG A 66 -15.09 6.24 18.88
N TYR A 67 -13.93 5.94 18.29
CA TYR A 67 -13.81 5.69 16.86
C TYR A 67 -13.62 4.21 16.55
N ARG A 68 -14.39 3.71 15.58
CA ARG A 68 -14.18 2.40 14.96
C ARG A 68 -13.74 2.58 13.52
N THR A 69 -12.66 1.91 13.14
CA THR A 69 -12.16 1.89 11.77
C THR A 69 -12.83 0.77 11.00
N GLU A 70 -13.25 1.09 9.79
CA GLU A 70 -13.96 0.19 8.90
C GLU A 70 -13.20 0.10 7.58
N LEU A 71 -12.96 -1.12 7.11
CA LEU A 71 -12.06 -1.37 6.00
C LEU A 71 -12.78 -2.15 4.90
N ASP A 72 -12.65 -1.69 3.66
CA ASP A 72 -13.10 -2.42 2.48
C ASP A 72 -11.92 -2.66 1.54
N ILE A 73 -11.77 -3.88 1.04
CA ILE A 73 -10.87 -4.20 -0.07
C ILE A 73 -11.50 -3.68 -1.34
N VAL A 74 -10.85 -2.72 -1.97
CA VAL A 74 -11.14 -2.22 -3.31
C VAL A 74 -10.28 -3.00 -4.29
N SER A 75 -10.92 -3.87 -5.08
CA SER A 75 -10.27 -4.64 -6.13
C SER A 75 -10.52 -3.97 -7.48
N VAL A 76 -9.45 -3.75 -8.24
CA VAL A 76 -9.47 -3.11 -9.56
C VAL A 76 -9.16 -4.14 -10.63
N THR A 77 -10.08 -4.32 -11.57
CA THR A 77 -9.89 -5.15 -12.77
C THR A 77 -9.70 -4.25 -13.98
N ALA A 78 -8.64 -4.52 -14.74
CA ALA A 78 -8.36 -3.93 -16.04
C ALA A 78 -9.07 -4.73 -17.13
N HIS A 79 -9.69 -4.05 -18.08
CA HIS A 79 -10.42 -4.62 -19.22
C HIS A 79 -9.76 -4.15 -20.51
N PHE A 80 -9.19 -5.08 -21.27
CA PHE A 80 -8.45 -4.81 -22.50
C PHE A 80 -9.34 -5.04 -23.72
N VAL A 81 -9.33 -4.09 -24.67
CA VAL A 81 -10.16 -4.14 -25.89
C VAL A 81 -9.30 -4.46 -27.13
N ASP A 82 -8.10 -5.01 -26.94
CA ASP A 82 -7.12 -5.27 -27.99
C ASP A 82 -7.27 -6.64 -28.69
N GLY A 83 -8.29 -7.42 -28.29
CA GLY A 83 -8.59 -8.72 -28.89
C GLY A 83 -7.63 -9.85 -28.47
N SER A 84 -6.86 -9.67 -27.38
CA SER A 84 -6.12 -10.75 -26.74
C SER A 84 -7.06 -11.82 -26.15
N GLU A 85 -6.52 -13.00 -25.83
CA GLU A 85 -7.29 -14.06 -25.14
C GLU A 85 -7.67 -13.65 -23.69
N ASP A 86 -6.80 -12.89 -23.03
CA ASP A 86 -7.00 -12.38 -21.66
C ASP A 86 -7.63 -10.97 -21.69
N GLY A 87 -8.94 -10.90 -21.92
CA GLY A 87 -9.67 -9.62 -21.99
C GLY A 87 -9.82 -8.89 -20.65
N GLU A 88 -9.65 -9.59 -19.52
CA GLU A 88 -9.76 -9.04 -18.18
C GLU A 88 -8.57 -9.47 -17.30
N PHE A 89 -8.05 -8.56 -16.48
CA PHE A 89 -6.92 -8.85 -15.59
C PHE A 89 -7.07 -8.17 -14.22
N PRO A 90 -6.91 -8.89 -13.09
CA PRO A 90 -6.89 -8.28 -11.77
C PRO A 90 -5.62 -7.43 -11.60
N LEU A 91 -5.77 -6.11 -11.54
CA LEU A 91 -4.64 -5.19 -11.58
C LEU A 91 -4.03 -4.95 -10.20
N LEU A 92 -4.86 -4.52 -9.25
CA LEU A 92 -4.44 -4.12 -7.92
C LEU A 92 -5.58 -4.20 -6.90
N GLU A 93 -5.20 -4.29 -5.63
CA GLU A 93 -6.10 -4.19 -4.48
C GLU A 93 -5.56 -3.22 -3.44
N MET A 94 -6.46 -2.46 -2.83
CA MET A 94 -6.15 -1.48 -1.78
C MET A 94 -7.24 -1.52 -0.72
N LEU A 95 -6.90 -1.17 0.52
CA LEU A 95 -7.92 -0.87 1.52
C LEU A 95 -8.38 0.58 1.38
N ASP A 96 -9.69 0.73 1.35
CA ASP A 96 -10.39 1.97 1.62
C ASP A 96 -10.77 2.01 3.10
N VAL A 97 -10.64 3.20 3.70
CA VAL A 97 -10.82 3.39 5.14
C VAL A 97 -12.02 4.30 5.36
N ALA A 98 -12.92 3.88 6.25
CA ALA A 98 -13.95 4.73 6.83
C ALA A 98 -13.80 4.73 8.36
N ILE A 99 -14.19 5.82 8.99
CA ILE A 99 -14.08 5.98 10.45
C ILE A 99 -15.46 6.29 10.99
N LEU A 100 -16.02 5.34 11.74
CA LEU A 100 -17.31 5.47 12.41
C LEU A 100 -17.09 6.10 13.79
N ASP A 101 -17.67 7.28 14.00
CA ASP A 101 -17.85 7.84 15.33
C ASP A 101 -19.00 7.10 16.03
N GLN A 102 -18.67 6.31 17.05
CA GLN A 102 -19.63 5.48 17.77
C GLN A 102 -20.55 6.30 18.69
N HIS A 103 -20.19 7.55 19.02
CA HIS A 103 -21.01 8.42 19.85
C HIS A 103 -22.08 9.15 19.04
N THR A 104 -21.77 9.56 17.81
CA THR A 104 -22.69 10.30 16.93
C THR A 104 -23.35 9.43 15.87
N GLY A 105 -22.74 8.29 15.53
CA GLY A 105 -23.12 7.45 14.40
C GLY A 105 -22.64 7.98 13.04
N GLU A 106 -21.88 9.09 13.01
CA GLU A 106 -21.36 9.67 11.78
C GLU A 106 -20.23 8.81 11.20
N ARG A 107 -20.24 8.64 9.88
CA ARG A 107 -19.16 7.99 9.13
C ARG A 107 -18.33 9.05 8.45
N HIS A 108 -17.07 9.13 8.83
CA HIS A 108 -16.09 10.02 8.20
C HIS A 108 -15.33 9.26 7.12
N GLN A 109 -15.16 9.92 5.98
CA GLN A 109 -14.37 9.40 4.86
C GLN A 109 -12.88 9.38 5.23
N GLY A 110 -12.23 8.23 5.09
CA GLY A 110 -10.78 8.08 5.18
C GLY A 110 -10.12 8.12 3.80
N ILE A 111 -8.94 7.52 3.69
CA ILE A 111 -8.10 7.58 2.49
C ILE A 111 -7.93 6.18 1.89
N LEU A 112 -8.11 6.07 0.57
CA LEU A 112 -7.79 4.86 -0.21
C LEU A 112 -6.26 4.71 -0.35
N GLY A 113 -5.79 3.47 -0.47
CA GLY A 113 -4.38 3.17 -0.81
C GLY A 113 -3.65 2.39 0.27
N ASN A 114 -4.33 2.10 1.37
CA ASN A 114 -3.81 1.34 2.48
C ASN A 114 -3.52 -0.11 2.05
N ASN A 115 -2.37 -0.64 2.48
CA ASN A 115 -1.92 -2.02 2.24
C ASN A 115 -1.93 -2.42 0.74
N PHE A 116 -1.49 -1.46 -0.09
CA PHE A 116 -1.41 -1.57 -1.54
C PHE A 116 -0.79 -2.89 -2.03
N SER A 117 -1.58 -3.67 -2.76
CA SER A 117 -1.19 -4.93 -3.39
C SER A 117 -1.34 -4.80 -4.90
N SER A 118 -0.32 -5.16 -5.66
CA SER A 118 -0.36 -5.09 -7.13
C SER A 118 0.29 -6.31 -7.76
N TYR A 119 -0.38 -6.82 -8.78
CA TYR A 119 0.07 -7.97 -9.58
C TYR A 119 1.34 -7.65 -10.34
N LEU A 120 1.37 -6.49 -10.98
CA LEU A 120 2.55 -6.00 -11.68
C LEU A 120 3.72 -5.70 -10.75
N ARG A 121 3.44 -5.19 -9.53
CA ARG A 121 4.51 -5.00 -8.55
C ARG A 121 5.14 -6.32 -8.13
N ASP A 122 4.32 -7.34 -7.89
CA ASP A 122 4.84 -8.67 -7.54
C ASP A 122 5.59 -9.31 -8.73
N TYR A 123 5.15 -9.11 -9.97
CA TYR A 123 5.94 -9.47 -11.16
C TYR A 123 7.29 -8.75 -11.21
N ASP A 124 7.28 -7.41 -11.14
CA ASP A 124 8.48 -6.59 -11.28
C ASP A 124 9.52 -6.94 -10.22
N PHE A 125 9.12 -7.10 -8.95
CA PHE A 125 10.05 -7.35 -7.85
C PHE A 125 10.37 -8.83 -7.60
N ALA A 126 9.43 -9.76 -7.83
CA ALA A 126 9.62 -11.17 -7.50
C ALA A 126 10.01 -12.04 -8.71
N VAL A 127 9.82 -11.57 -9.94
CA VAL A 127 10.11 -12.31 -11.17
C VAL A 127 11.12 -11.56 -12.05
N LEU A 128 10.81 -10.33 -12.45
CA LEU A 128 11.67 -9.57 -13.37
C LEU A 128 12.99 -9.19 -12.69
N LEU A 129 12.97 -8.47 -11.56
CA LEU A 129 14.16 -8.00 -10.87
C LEU A 129 15.19 -9.11 -10.56
N PRO A 130 14.79 -10.29 -10.05
CA PRO A 130 15.74 -11.39 -9.82
C PRO A 130 16.31 -12.01 -11.10
N SER A 131 15.63 -11.87 -12.25
CA SER A 131 16.09 -12.40 -13.53
C SER A 131 17.07 -11.48 -14.28
N LEU A 132 17.20 -10.22 -13.85
CA LEU A 132 18.08 -9.25 -14.46
C LEU A 132 19.56 -9.55 -14.15
N ASP A 133 20.43 -9.28 -15.13
CA ASP A 133 21.86 -9.32 -14.93
C ASP A 133 22.29 -8.17 -14.02
N LYS A 134 22.79 -8.51 -12.82
CA LYS A 134 23.26 -7.54 -11.82
C LYS A 134 24.39 -6.64 -12.34
N SER A 135 25.16 -7.10 -13.33
CA SER A 135 26.26 -6.32 -13.92
C SER A 135 25.78 -5.26 -14.91
N ALA A 136 24.61 -5.46 -15.54
CA ALA A 136 24.02 -4.54 -16.50
C ALA A 136 23.26 -3.39 -15.82
N GLY A 137 23.01 -3.49 -14.51
CA GLY A 137 22.21 -2.53 -13.75
C GLY A 137 20.71 -2.69 -13.96
N LEU A 138 19.93 -1.80 -13.32
CA LEU A 138 18.47 -1.80 -13.45
C LEU A 138 18.05 -1.13 -14.77
N PRO A 139 17.16 -1.76 -15.56
CA PRO A 139 16.58 -1.13 -16.74
C PRO A 139 15.94 0.22 -16.42
N SER A 140 16.14 1.21 -17.30
CA SER A 140 15.64 2.57 -17.12
C SER A 140 14.11 2.68 -17.12
N ASP A 141 13.43 1.64 -17.60
CA ASP A 141 11.97 1.50 -17.69
C ASP A 141 11.37 0.59 -16.60
N PHE A 142 12.18 0.13 -15.63
CA PHE A 142 11.67 -0.67 -14.51
C PHE A 142 10.54 0.06 -13.77
N GLY A 143 9.39 -0.62 -13.63
CA GLY A 143 8.16 -0.07 -13.03
C GLY A 143 7.35 0.89 -13.91
N HIS A 144 7.81 1.21 -15.12
CA HIS A 144 7.12 2.18 -15.99
C HIS A 144 5.72 1.68 -16.40
N LEU A 145 5.59 0.41 -16.77
CA LEU A 145 4.30 -0.20 -17.13
C LEU A 145 3.27 -0.07 -15.99
N HIS A 146 3.66 -0.44 -14.77
CA HIS A 146 2.79 -0.33 -13.61
C HIS A 146 2.42 1.13 -13.33
N GLY A 147 3.40 2.03 -13.42
CA GLY A 147 3.19 3.47 -13.32
C GLY A 147 2.11 3.99 -14.27
N GLN A 148 2.18 3.61 -15.55
CA GLN A 148 1.21 4.03 -16.56
C GLN A 148 -0.18 3.47 -16.31
N LEU A 149 -0.29 2.19 -15.98
CA LEU A 149 -1.58 1.55 -15.68
C LEU A 149 -2.23 2.18 -14.45
N PHE A 150 -1.44 2.46 -13.41
CA PHE A 150 -1.92 3.14 -12.21
C PHE A 150 -2.42 4.55 -12.52
N GLN A 151 -1.65 5.36 -13.26
CA GLN A 151 -2.06 6.71 -13.66
C GLN A 151 -3.34 6.69 -14.50
N ARG A 152 -3.44 5.77 -15.48
CA ARG A 152 -4.66 5.59 -16.28
C ARG A 152 -5.86 5.18 -15.44
N PHE A 153 -5.67 4.35 -14.41
CA PHE A 153 -6.72 4.00 -13.47
C PHE A 153 -7.23 5.23 -12.73
N LEU A 154 -6.35 6.08 -12.20
CA LEU A 154 -6.75 7.32 -11.51
C LEU A 154 -7.43 8.33 -12.44
N GLU A 155 -7.09 8.33 -13.73
CA GLU A 155 -7.73 9.17 -14.74
C GLU A 155 -9.08 8.63 -15.24
N SER A 156 -9.42 7.39 -14.91
CA SER A 156 -10.60 6.72 -15.43
C SER A 156 -11.90 7.16 -14.76
N ASP A 157 -13.01 7.01 -15.50
CA ASP A 157 -14.35 7.25 -14.95
C ASP A 157 -14.67 6.32 -13.77
N ALA A 158 -14.11 5.10 -13.78
CA ALA A 158 -14.29 4.14 -12.69
C ALA A 158 -13.74 4.70 -11.37
N PHE A 159 -12.53 5.28 -11.38
CA PHE A 159 -11.96 5.90 -10.19
C PHE A 159 -12.74 7.15 -9.77
N ARG A 160 -12.93 8.09 -10.71
CA ARG A 160 -13.58 9.39 -10.44
C ARG A 160 -15.04 9.28 -10.00
N SER A 161 -15.72 8.19 -10.36
CA SER A 161 -17.10 7.93 -9.90
C SER A 161 -17.17 7.30 -8.50
N ASN A 162 -16.03 6.87 -7.94
CA ASN A 162 -15.97 6.14 -6.68
C ASN A 162 -15.18 6.85 -5.59
N PHE A 163 -14.28 7.77 -5.94
CA PHE A 163 -13.36 8.41 -5.00
C PHE A 163 -13.15 9.89 -5.35
N ASP A 164 -13.20 10.74 -4.32
CA ASP A 164 -13.00 12.19 -4.46
C ASP A 164 -11.57 12.64 -4.12
N LEU A 165 -10.77 11.76 -3.48
CA LEU A 165 -9.41 12.06 -3.01
C LEU A 165 -8.38 11.18 -3.71
N GLU A 166 -7.18 11.74 -3.91
CA GLU A 166 -6.02 10.98 -4.37
C GLU A 166 -5.61 9.94 -3.32
N PRO A 167 -5.20 8.72 -3.72
CA PRO A 167 -4.82 7.68 -2.79
C PRO A 167 -3.49 8.01 -2.09
N VAL A 168 -3.36 7.57 -0.83
CA VAL A 168 -2.11 7.60 -0.08
C VAL A 168 -1.67 6.18 0.17
N VAL A 169 -0.53 5.79 -0.42
CA VAL A 169 0.10 4.51 -0.12
C VAL A 169 1.06 4.71 1.04
N CYS A 170 0.86 3.97 2.14
CA CYS A 170 1.74 4.04 3.30
C CYS A 170 2.39 2.69 3.55
N ILE A 171 3.72 2.65 3.64
CA ILE A 171 4.52 1.42 3.82
C ILE A 171 5.71 1.62 4.75
N SER A 172 6.41 0.52 5.05
CA SER A 172 7.67 0.55 5.79
C SER A 172 8.74 1.39 5.11
N VAL A 173 9.56 2.06 5.91
CA VAL A 173 10.84 2.62 5.47
C VAL A 173 11.80 1.51 4.99
N SER A 174 12.68 1.85 4.04
CA SER A 174 13.71 0.97 3.50
C SER A 174 14.89 0.78 4.46
N THR A 175 15.36 -0.45 4.65
CA THR A 175 16.55 -0.83 5.44
C THR A 175 17.88 -0.44 4.77
N SER A 176 17.84 -0.07 3.50
CA SER A 176 19.01 0.40 2.76
C SER A 176 19.37 1.86 3.04
N GLN A 177 18.47 2.62 3.65
CA GLN A 177 18.59 4.07 3.85
C GLN A 177 18.82 4.45 5.32
N THR A 178 19.37 5.64 5.52
CA THR A 178 19.42 6.33 6.82
C THR A 178 18.52 7.55 6.76
N TYR A 179 17.70 7.71 7.80
CA TYR A 179 16.72 8.76 7.92
C TYR A 179 17.13 9.71 9.04
N ARG A 180 17.02 11.02 8.78
CA ARG A 180 17.35 12.07 9.75
C ARG A 180 16.08 12.87 10.06
N GLN A 181 15.71 12.91 11.32
CA GLN A 181 14.60 13.71 11.81
C GLN A 181 14.86 15.19 11.51
N SER A 182 13.86 15.87 10.96
CA SER A 182 13.88 17.32 10.74
C SER A 182 13.29 18.06 11.95
N GLU A 183 13.25 19.39 11.88
CA GLU A 183 12.57 20.21 12.89
C GLU A 183 11.05 20.27 12.68
N TYR A 184 10.55 19.80 11.53
CA TYR A 184 9.12 19.82 11.22
C TYR A 184 8.38 18.70 11.94
N VAL A 185 7.29 19.08 12.62
CA VAL A 185 6.39 18.17 13.32
C VAL A 185 4.97 18.51 12.92
N HIS A 186 4.31 17.55 12.27
CA HIS A 186 2.89 17.65 11.93
C HIS A 186 2.03 17.18 13.11
N PRO A 187 0.87 17.80 13.40
CA PRO A 187 0.01 17.43 14.53
C PRO A 187 -0.40 15.95 14.57
N VAL A 188 -0.79 15.40 13.41
CA VAL A 188 -1.17 13.97 13.26
C VAL A 188 -0.02 13.08 12.81
N LEU A 189 0.61 13.37 11.65
CA LEU A 189 1.69 12.55 11.10
C LEU A 189 2.92 12.46 12.02
N GLY A 190 3.14 13.45 12.89
CA GLY A 190 4.24 13.47 13.86
C GLY A 190 5.53 14.05 13.29
N ALA A 191 6.67 13.55 13.78
CA ALA A 191 7.98 14.08 13.42
C ALA A 191 8.37 13.67 11.99
N GLU A 192 8.79 14.63 11.17
CA GLU A 192 9.25 14.34 9.82
C GLU A 192 10.68 13.82 9.82
N TYR A 193 10.95 12.86 8.94
CA TYR A 193 12.26 12.31 8.66
C TYR A 193 12.60 12.51 7.18
N LEU A 194 13.85 12.88 6.91
CA LEU A 194 14.41 13.07 5.57
C LEU A 194 15.40 11.96 5.26
N HIS A 195 15.50 11.54 3.99
CA HIS A 195 16.54 10.63 3.52
C HIS A 195 17.60 11.39 2.69
N GLU A 196 18.78 10.79 2.54
CA GLU A 196 19.85 11.36 1.69
C GLU A 196 19.72 10.95 0.22
N HIS A 197 19.23 9.74 -0.05
CA HIS A 197 19.08 9.19 -1.40
C HIS A 197 17.75 8.45 -1.59
N SER A 198 17.23 8.51 -2.81
CA SER A 198 16.08 7.72 -3.24
C SER A 198 16.41 6.22 -3.14
N SER A 199 15.45 5.42 -2.71
CA SER A 199 15.50 3.96 -2.81
C SER A 199 14.81 3.46 -4.09
N LEU A 200 15.07 2.21 -4.46
CA LEU A 200 14.37 1.57 -5.58
C LEU A 200 12.83 1.63 -5.44
N THR A 201 12.33 1.53 -4.21
CA THR A 201 10.89 1.64 -3.94
C THR A 201 10.38 3.05 -4.21
N ASP A 202 11.17 4.07 -3.84
CA ASP A 202 10.80 5.47 -4.06
C ASP A 202 10.76 5.78 -5.56
N ASP A 203 11.77 5.36 -6.32
CA ASP A 203 11.79 5.51 -7.78
C ASP A 203 10.61 4.78 -8.45
N TYR A 204 10.25 3.60 -7.93
CA TYR A 204 9.15 2.79 -8.45
C TYR A 204 7.79 3.46 -8.25
N PHE A 205 7.50 3.98 -7.05
CA PHE A 205 6.29 4.78 -6.82
C PHE A 205 6.36 6.14 -7.55
N GLY A 206 7.55 6.68 -7.79
CA GLY A 206 7.75 7.82 -8.67
C GLY A 206 7.21 7.58 -10.10
N ARG A 207 7.27 6.34 -10.62
CA ARG A 207 6.64 5.99 -11.91
C ARG A 207 5.12 6.09 -11.89
N MET A 208 4.50 6.01 -10.72
CA MET A 208 3.06 6.24 -10.52
C MET A 208 2.71 7.73 -10.38
N GLY A 209 3.70 8.62 -10.50
CA GLY A 209 3.56 10.05 -10.26
C GLY A 209 3.55 10.45 -8.79
N MET A 210 3.85 9.51 -7.88
CA MET A 210 3.82 9.78 -6.43
C MET A 210 5.14 10.36 -5.92
N GLN A 211 5.03 11.20 -4.90
CA GLN A 211 6.14 11.70 -4.11
C GLN A 211 6.08 11.09 -2.72
N VAL A 212 7.25 10.92 -2.09
CA VAL A 212 7.36 10.30 -0.76
C VAL A 212 7.68 11.33 0.32
N ARG A 213 7.04 11.20 1.48
CA ARG A 213 7.44 11.84 2.73
C ARG A 213 7.46 10.82 3.86
N TYR A 214 8.30 11.06 4.87
CA TYR A 214 8.44 10.12 5.98
C TYR A 214 8.10 10.78 7.30
N PHE A 215 7.22 10.14 8.06
CA PHE A 215 6.77 10.67 9.32
C PHE A 215 6.69 9.57 10.38
N MET A 216 7.08 9.91 11.60
CA MET A 216 6.89 9.06 12.77
C MET A 216 5.76 9.64 13.63
N PRO A 217 4.56 9.02 13.61
CA PRO A 217 3.42 9.43 14.41
C PRO A 217 3.72 9.36 15.90
N ALA A 218 3.00 10.15 16.70
CA ALA A 218 3.16 10.15 18.15
C ALA A 218 2.97 8.74 18.75
N GLY A 219 3.93 8.29 19.56
CA GLY A 219 3.93 6.93 20.14
C GLY A 219 4.41 5.82 19.20
N GLY A 220 4.67 6.12 17.93
CA GLY A 220 5.22 5.17 16.96
C GLY A 220 6.68 4.80 17.25
N LYS A 221 7.13 3.68 16.68
CA LYS A 221 8.49 3.15 16.89
C LYS A 221 9.48 3.47 15.78
N ALA A 222 8.99 3.75 14.58
CA ALA A 222 9.79 4.11 13.42
C ALA A 222 8.97 4.98 12.46
N PRO A 223 9.61 5.79 11.60
CA PRO A 223 8.92 6.53 10.55
C PRO A 223 8.26 5.57 9.54
N LEU A 224 7.11 5.99 9.02
CA LEU A 224 6.40 5.39 7.89
C LEU A 224 6.68 6.21 6.63
N ALA A 225 6.69 5.55 5.47
CA ALA A 225 6.81 6.21 4.16
C ALA A 225 5.43 6.40 3.55
N PHE A 226 5.07 7.63 3.22
CA PHE A 226 3.78 8.02 2.65
C PHE A 226 3.99 8.50 1.22
N TYR A 227 3.34 7.83 0.26
CA TYR A 227 3.40 8.12 -1.17
C TYR A 227 2.06 8.67 -1.62
N THR A 228 2.06 9.85 -2.23
CA THR A 228 0.86 10.49 -2.79
C THR A 228 1.23 11.38 -3.98
N ARG A 229 0.25 11.68 -4.84
CA ARG A 229 0.36 12.65 -5.94
C ARG A 229 0.03 14.08 -5.49
N GLY A 230 -0.64 14.23 -4.34
CA GLY A 230 -1.04 15.52 -3.76
C GLY A 230 -0.11 15.99 -2.65
N ASP A 231 -0.55 16.98 -1.88
CA ASP A 231 0.12 17.45 -0.68
C ASP A 231 -0.40 16.70 0.56
N LEU A 232 0.41 15.77 1.04
CA LEU A 232 0.10 14.94 2.21
C LEU A 232 -0.29 15.75 3.47
N VAL A 233 0.26 16.96 3.66
CA VAL A 233 0.06 17.73 4.90
C VAL A 233 -1.10 18.71 4.84
N SER A 234 -1.70 18.94 3.67
CA SER A 234 -2.80 19.90 3.51
C SER A 234 -4.07 19.32 2.90
N ASP A 235 -3.96 18.26 2.10
CA ASP A 235 -5.07 17.80 1.26
C ASP A 235 -6.03 16.87 1.99
N TYR A 236 -5.67 16.41 3.19
CA TYR A 236 -6.40 15.40 3.95
C TYR A 236 -6.74 15.90 5.35
N SER A 237 -7.90 15.48 5.86
CA SER A 237 -8.28 15.79 7.24
C SER A 237 -7.43 15.01 8.24
N ASP A 238 -7.27 15.57 9.44
CA ASP A 238 -6.58 14.90 10.55
C ASP A 238 -7.12 13.49 10.79
N LEU A 239 -8.44 13.33 10.81
CA LEU A 239 -9.07 12.03 11.04
C LEU A 239 -8.79 11.03 9.90
N ALA A 240 -8.78 11.49 8.65
CA ALA A 240 -8.44 10.64 7.51
C ALA A 240 -6.97 10.17 7.54
N LEU A 241 -6.05 11.04 7.95
CA LEU A 241 -4.64 10.70 8.18
C LEU A 241 -4.49 9.72 9.35
N ILE A 242 -5.23 9.92 10.45
CA ILE A 242 -5.28 8.98 11.58
C ILE A 242 -5.70 7.58 11.11
N GLY A 243 -6.75 7.47 10.30
CA GLY A 243 -7.20 6.18 9.76
C GLY A 243 -6.14 5.47 8.91
N THR A 244 -5.36 6.23 8.13
CA THR A 244 -4.23 5.70 7.35
C THR A 244 -3.11 5.21 8.26
N ILE A 245 -2.72 6.02 9.25
CA ILE A 245 -1.67 5.66 10.21
C ILE A 245 -2.08 4.43 11.03
N SER A 246 -3.27 4.42 11.62
CA SER A 246 -3.75 3.34 12.48
C SER A 246 -3.78 2.01 11.75
N THR A 247 -4.27 2.03 10.51
CA THR A 247 -4.30 0.88 9.61
C THR A 247 -2.89 0.40 9.27
N MET A 248 -2.05 1.28 8.72
CA MET A 248 -0.76 0.86 8.18
C MET A 248 0.29 0.59 9.24
N GLU A 249 0.32 1.35 10.33
CA GLU A 249 1.21 1.05 11.46
C GLU A 249 0.89 -0.32 12.05
N THR A 250 -0.39 -0.68 12.18
CA THR A 250 -0.79 -2.02 12.63
C THR A 250 -0.28 -3.11 11.68
N PHE A 251 -0.50 -2.96 10.37
CA PHE A 251 0.05 -3.91 9.39
C PHE A 251 1.58 -3.97 9.45
N GLN A 252 2.28 -2.85 9.58
CA GLN A 252 3.73 -2.86 9.69
C GLN A 252 4.23 -3.49 11.01
N ARG A 253 3.49 -3.35 12.13
CA ARG A 253 3.79 -4.06 13.38
C ARG A 253 3.66 -5.58 13.24
N ILE A 254 2.76 -6.05 12.39
CA ILE A 254 2.60 -7.48 12.09
C ILE A 254 3.67 -7.95 11.09
N TYR A 255 3.89 -7.18 10.02
CA TYR A 255 4.78 -7.58 8.92
C TYR A 255 6.26 -7.43 9.25
N ARG A 256 6.62 -6.40 10.04
CA ARG A 256 7.99 -6.00 10.38
C ARG A 256 8.07 -5.53 11.85
N PRO A 257 7.71 -6.40 12.83
CA PRO A 257 7.78 -6.05 14.24
C PRO A 257 9.18 -5.60 14.70
N GLU A 258 10.24 -6.05 14.04
CA GLU A 258 11.63 -5.64 14.30
C GLU A 258 11.83 -4.12 14.17
N ILE A 259 11.02 -3.47 13.32
CA ILE A 259 11.06 -2.03 13.05
C ILE A 259 9.92 -1.32 13.77
N TYR A 260 8.68 -1.80 13.61
CA TYR A 260 7.47 -1.06 14.02
C TYR A 260 6.91 -1.49 15.38
N ASN A 261 7.35 -2.64 15.91
CA ASN A 261 7.00 -3.10 17.25
C ASN A 261 8.25 -3.29 18.13
N ALA A 262 9.30 -2.52 17.84
CA ALA A 262 10.50 -2.44 18.64
C ALA A 262 10.18 -1.85 20.03
N ASN A 263 10.90 -2.29 21.06
CA ASN A 263 10.67 -1.78 22.41
C ASN A 263 11.20 -0.34 22.57
N THR A 264 12.21 0.03 21.78
CA THR A 264 12.80 1.37 21.71
C THR A 264 12.30 2.13 20.47
N ALA A 265 12.03 3.43 20.61
CA ALA A 265 11.66 4.29 19.49
C ALA A 265 12.89 4.70 18.65
N ALA A 266 12.68 4.94 17.36
CA ALA A 266 13.72 5.41 16.46
C ALA A 266 14.33 6.74 16.96
N PRO A 267 15.67 6.84 17.07
CA PRO A 267 16.35 8.10 17.38
C PRO A 267 16.24 9.10 16.22
N SER A 268 16.76 10.31 16.42
CA SER A 268 16.77 11.38 15.40
C SER A 268 17.61 11.04 14.15
N THR A 269 18.53 10.09 14.23
CA THR A 269 19.20 9.50 13.06
C THR A 269 18.98 8.00 13.09
N TYR A 270 18.15 7.50 12.19
CA TYR A 270 17.63 6.14 12.24
C TYR A 270 17.99 5.34 10.98
N ARG A 271 18.50 4.13 11.18
CA ARG A 271 18.67 3.13 10.12
C ARG A 271 17.87 1.88 10.51
N PRO A 272 16.76 1.58 9.82
CA PRO A 272 15.94 0.41 10.15
C PRO A 272 16.70 -0.89 9.87
N SER A 273 16.45 -1.91 10.68
CA SER A 273 17.10 -3.22 10.56
C SER A 273 16.13 -4.35 10.89
N LEU A 274 16.05 -5.35 10.01
CA LEU A 274 15.31 -6.59 10.26
C LEU A 274 16.10 -7.59 11.14
N ALA A 275 17.34 -7.28 11.48
CA ALA A 275 18.14 -8.05 12.42
C ALA A 275 18.01 -7.52 13.87
N HIS A 276 17.18 -6.50 14.10
CA HIS A 276 16.92 -5.98 15.44
C HIS A 276 16.17 -7.02 16.28
N THR A 277 16.65 -7.30 17.49
CA THR A 277 16.12 -8.38 18.34
C THR A 277 15.27 -7.89 19.52
N ASP A 278 15.33 -6.60 19.84
CA ASP A 278 14.59 -6.01 20.96
C ASP A 278 13.19 -5.53 20.50
N TYR A 279 12.31 -6.48 20.22
CA TYR A 279 10.94 -6.23 19.78
C TYR A 279 9.97 -7.25 20.35
N SER A 280 8.68 -6.94 20.27
CA SER A 280 7.61 -7.89 20.61
C SER A 280 6.89 -8.35 19.34
N THR A 281 6.44 -9.59 19.29
CA THR A 281 5.58 -10.07 18.20
C THR A 281 4.11 -9.90 18.61
N PRO A 282 3.25 -9.25 17.80
CA PRO A 282 1.82 -9.22 18.06
C PRO A 282 1.22 -10.62 18.07
N ASP A 283 0.10 -10.81 18.77
CA ASP A 283 -0.68 -12.05 18.75
C ASP A 283 -1.54 -12.13 17.47
N VAL A 284 -0.85 -12.12 16.34
CA VAL A 284 -1.38 -12.23 14.97
C VAL A 284 -0.39 -13.05 14.18
N SER A 285 -0.81 -14.23 13.73
CA SER A 285 0.06 -15.10 12.92
C SER A 285 0.20 -14.55 11.50
N TYR A 286 1.43 -14.44 11.02
CA TYR A 286 1.77 -13.98 9.67
C TYR A 286 2.96 -14.76 9.11
N ASP A 287 2.76 -15.45 7.98
CA ASP A 287 3.80 -16.27 7.35
C ASP A 287 4.47 -15.50 6.20
N ARG A 288 5.69 -15.01 6.47
CA ARG A 288 6.52 -14.30 5.49
C ARG A 288 7.00 -15.19 4.34
N GLU A 289 7.23 -16.48 4.58
CA GLU A 289 7.68 -17.42 3.56
C GLU A 289 6.54 -17.78 2.62
N GLU A 290 5.33 -18.00 3.16
CA GLU A 290 4.12 -18.08 2.36
C GLU A 290 3.96 -16.80 1.53
N ARG A 291 3.97 -15.60 2.13
CA ARG A 291 3.83 -14.35 1.35
C ARG A 291 4.84 -14.24 0.21
N SER A 292 6.09 -14.64 0.45
CA SER A 292 7.15 -14.62 -0.57
C SER A 292 6.87 -15.59 -1.72
N ARG A 293 6.43 -16.83 -1.41
CA ARG A 293 6.02 -17.81 -2.43
C ARG A 293 4.83 -17.31 -3.24
N LEU A 294 3.84 -16.73 -2.55
CA LEU A 294 2.65 -16.17 -3.16
C LEU A 294 2.97 -15.01 -4.12
N ALA A 295 3.94 -14.13 -3.76
CA ALA A 295 4.41 -13.07 -4.64
C ALA A 295 4.97 -13.61 -5.96
N VAL A 296 5.76 -14.68 -5.90
CA VAL A 296 6.32 -15.33 -7.10
C VAL A 296 5.23 -15.95 -7.96
N THR A 297 4.27 -16.64 -7.35
CA THR A 297 3.11 -17.22 -8.07
C THR A 297 2.31 -16.14 -8.78
N GLN A 298 1.99 -15.04 -8.08
CA GLN A 298 1.27 -13.90 -8.65
C GLN A 298 2.07 -13.22 -9.77
N GLY A 299 3.38 -13.07 -9.57
CA GLY A 299 4.26 -12.50 -10.58
C GLY A 299 4.29 -13.33 -11.86
N ARG A 300 4.36 -14.66 -11.75
CA ARG A 300 4.32 -15.56 -12.93
C ARG A 300 2.96 -15.52 -13.63
N TYR A 301 1.87 -15.51 -12.88
CA TYR A 301 0.53 -15.34 -13.44
C TYR A 301 0.43 -14.02 -14.23
N THR A 302 0.96 -12.93 -13.66
CA THR A 302 1.01 -11.63 -14.34
C THR A 302 1.86 -11.67 -15.61
N GLU A 303 2.97 -12.39 -15.60
CA GLU A 303 3.79 -12.57 -16.79
C GLU A 303 2.99 -13.28 -17.91
N GLU A 304 2.26 -14.33 -17.57
CA GLU A 304 1.52 -15.19 -18.49
C GLU A 304 0.25 -14.53 -19.03
N HIS A 305 -0.50 -13.81 -18.19
CA HIS A 305 -1.84 -13.29 -18.52
C HIS A 305 -1.89 -11.78 -18.76
N LEU A 306 -0.82 -11.03 -18.47
CA LEU A 306 -0.77 -9.59 -18.74
C LEU A 306 0.42 -9.22 -19.61
N VAL A 307 1.64 -9.50 -19.15
CA VAL A 307 2.86 -8.97 -19.79
C VAL A 307 3.09 -9.60 -21.16
N LYS A 308 2.93 -10.92 -21.32
CA LYS A 308 3.10 -11.61 -22.61
C LYS A 308 1.93 -11.32 -23.59
N PRO A 309 0.65 -11.47 -23.21
CA PRO A 309 -0.46 -11.34 -24.16
C PRO A 309 -0.65 -9.91 -24.68
N HIS A 310 -0.43 -8.92 -23.82
CA HIS A 310 -0.65 -7.51 -24.16
C HIS A 310 0.64 -6.77 -24.55
N ARG A 311 1.77 -7.45 -24.66
CA ARG A 311 3.10 -6.83 -24.89
C ARG A 311 3.08 -5.68 -25.90
N ALA A 312 2.49 -5.89 -27.07
CA ALA A 312 2.45 -4.87 -28.12
C ALA A 312 1.63 -3.62 -27.73
N LEU A 313 0.53 -3.78 -27.00
CA LEU A 313 -0.25 -2.66 -26.46
C LEU A 313 0.55 -1.93 -25.38
N LEU A 314 1.17 -2.68 -24.47
CA LEU A 314 1.96 -2.16 -23.37
C LEU A 314 3.21 -1.40 -23.86
N GLU A 315 3.91 -1.93 -24.87
CA GLU A 315 5.06 -1.27 -25.52
C GLU A 315 4.64 0.04 -26.21
N ARG A 316 3.45 0.09 -26.83
CA ARG A 316 2.91 1.34 -27.40
C ARG A 316 2.63 2.38 -26.32
N TRP A 317 2.08 1.99 -25.18
CA TRP A 317 1.87 2.92 -24.07
C TRP A 317 3.20 3.41 -23.50
N ALA A 318 4.18 2.53 -23.34
CA ALA A 318 5.53 2.88 -22.90
C ALA A 318 6.20 3.91 -23.84
N ALA A 319 6.04 3.74 -25.15
CA ALA A 319 6.56 4.68 -26.15
C ALA A 319 5.81 6.03 -26.18
N ALA A 320 4.50 6.03 -25.95
CA ALA A 320 3.70 7.26 -25.91
C ALA A 320 3.98 8.11 -24.65
N GLY A 321 4.28 7.49 -23.52
CA GLY A 321 4.65 8.16 -22.27
C GLY A 321 6.08 8.72 -22.25
N ALA A 322 6.93 8.35 -23.21
CA ALA A 322 8.27 8.91 -23.35
C ALA A 322 8.29 10.35 -23.93
N ALA A 323 7.17 10.84 -24.45
CA ALA A 323 7.00 12.23 -24.85
C ALA A 323 6.55 13.08 -23.65
N VAL A 324 7.48 13.40 -22.75
CA VAL A 324 7.27 14.47 -21.77
C VAL A 324 7.38 15.80 -22.53
N PRO A 325 6.32 16.64 -22.59
CA PRO A 325 6.48 18.01 -23.06
C PRO A 325 7.35 18.72 -22.01
N SER A 326 8.50 19.22 -22.45
CA SER A 326 9.29 20.17 -21.67
C SER A 326 8.44 21.42 -21.47
N LEU A 327 8.17 21.78 -20.22
CA LEU A 327 7.75 23.12 -19.84
C LEU A 327 8.80 23.72 -18.89
#